data_AF-A0A0D2QTA2-F1
#
_entry.id   AF-A0A0D2QTA2-F1
#
_cell.length_a   1.000
_cell.length_b   1.000
_cell.length_c   1.000
_cell.angle_alpha   90.00
_cell.angle_beta   90.00
_cell.angle_gamma   90.00
#
_symmetry.space_group_name_H-M   'P 1'
#
loop_
_entity.id
_entity.type
_entity.pdbx_description
1 polymer ?
#
loop_
_entity_poly.entity_id
_entity_poly.type
_entity_poly.pdbx_seq_one_letter_code
_entity_poly.pdbx_strand_id
1 'polypeptide(L)'
;MEGNKKSLVDAVEKGIDLCKQILELYNDYYHGRLMKLVVIGGESLDVLQHWVVELFSNGRQGSQGKLEFKVEGSVWRAGKLYRLEADKNVHFLELRWALPCLLQAYLKKPEDYLAHLLGHE
;
A
#
# COMPACT_ATOMS: atom_id res chain seq x y z
N MET A 1 -0.18 11.60 1.76
CA MET A 1 0.73 12.56 2.40
C MET A 1 1.99 11.81 2.74
N GLU A 2 3.11 12.24 2.19
CA GLU A 2 4.41 11.71 2.59
C GLU A 2 4.91 12.42 3.85
N GLY A 3 5.74 11.75 4.64
CA GLY A 3 6.42 12.37 5.78
C GLY A 3 7.53 13.31 5.32
N ASN A 4 7.76 14.40 6.05
CA ASN A 4 8.87 15.32 5.82
C ASN A 4 9.55 15.74 7.14
N LYS A 5 10.63 16.52 7.04
CA LYS A 5 11.37 17.02 8.22
C LYS A 5 10.43 17.71 9.22
N LYS A 6 9.51 18.54 8.73
CA LYS A 6 8.55 19.24 9.59
C LYS A 6 7.66 18.26 10.35
N SER A 7 7.05 17.28 9.66
CA SER A 7 6.17 16.31 10.32
C SER A 7 6.88 15.47 11.39
N LEU A 8 8.19 15.23 11.25
CA LEU A 8 8.98 14.48 12.22
C LEU A 8 9.51 15.37 13.35
N VAL A 9 10.02 16.55 13.05
CA VAL A 9 10.54 17.49 14.06
C VAL A 9 9.41 18.03 14.94
N ASP A 10 8.28 18.43 14.35
CA ASP A 10 7.11 18.89 15.09
C ASP A 10 6.59 17.82 16.08
N ALA A 11 6.78 16.53 15.78
CA ALA A 11 6.42 15.44 16.67
C ALA A 11 7.34 15.39 17.90
N VAL A 12 8.65 15.55 17.70
CA VAL A 12 9.64 15.62 18.79
C VAL A 12 9.37 16.84 19.68
N GLU A 13 9.09 18.00 19.07
CA GLU A 13 8.75 19.23 19.80
C GLU A 13 7.46 19.07 20.64
N LYS A 14 6.52 18.23 20.20
CA LYS A 14 5.31 17.85 20.95
C LYS A 14 5.56 16.76 22.00
N GLY A 15 6.81 16.39 22.24
CA GLY A 15 7.20 15.40 23.25
C GLY A 15 6.99 13.95 22.83
N ILE A 16 6.82 13.67 21.53
CA ILE A 16 6.68 12.30 21.02
C ILE A 16 8.07 11.69 20.88
N ASP A 17 8.29 10.57 21.55
CA ASP A 17 9.48 9.74 21.38
C ASP A 17 9.39 8.95 20.07
N LEU A 18 10.02 9.48 19.02
CA LEU A 18 10.04 8.85 17.70
C LEU A 18 10.72 7.47 17.72
N CYS A 19 11.78 7.29 18.51
CA CYS A 19 12.49 6.01 18.59
C CYS A 19 11.57 4.92 19.14
N LYS A 20 10.82 5.25 20.19
CA LYS A 20 9.81 4.35 20.76
C LYS A 20 8.71 4.03 19.74
N GLN A 21 8.18 5.04 19.05
CA GLN A 21 7.12 4.85 18.04
C GLN A 21 7.57 3.98 16.87
N ILE A 22 8.80 4.16 16.38
CA ILE A 22 9.38 3.32 15.32
C ILE A 22 9.50 1.87 15.80
N LEU A 23 9.95 1.66 17.05
CA LEU A 23 10.08 0.34 17.62
C LEU A 23 8.72 -0.35 17.81
N GLU A 24 7.70 0.39 18.25
CA GLU A 24 6.31 -0.08 18.32
C GLU A 24 5.80 -0.49 16.94
N LEU A 25 5.95 0.36 15.92
CA LEU A 25 5.56 0.05 14.54
C LEU A 25 6.27 -1.18 13.99
N TYR A 26 7.58 -1.31 14.26
CA TYR A 26 8.37 -2.47 13.88
C TYR A 26 7.85 -3.74 14.55
N ASN A 27 7.58 -3.70 15.86
CA ASN A 27 7.08 -4.87 16.59
C ASN A 27 5.67 -5.27 16.14
N ASP A 28 4.81 -4.31 15.82
CA ASP A 28 3.41 -4.54 15.48
C ASP A 28 3.21 -5.06 14.06
N TYR A 29 4.01 -4.58 13.10
CA TYR A 29 3.77 -4.85 11.67
C TYR A 29 4.92 -5.60 10.96
N TYR A 30 6.14 -5.61 11.49
CA TYR A 30 7.28 -6.28 10.87
C TYR A 30 7.39 -7.75 11.30
N HIS A 31 6.44 -8.57 10.84
CA HIS A 31 6.39 -9.99 11.16
C HIS A 31 5.94 -10.87 9.99
N GLY A 32 6.37 -12.14 9.96
CA GLY A 32 6.29 -13.00 8.78
C GLY A 32 4.88 -13.18 8.20
N ARG A 33 3.83 -13.15 9.03
CA ARG A 33 2.42 -13.27 8.59
C ARG A 33 1.99 -12.17 7.60
N LEU A 34 2.55 -10.97 7.69
CA LEU A 34 2.21 -9.83 6.81
C LEU A 34 3.17 -9.68 5.63
N MET A 35 4.21 -10.51 5.57
CA MET A 35 5.25 -10.43 4.56
C MET A 35 4.97 -11.42 3.42
N LYS A 36 5.43 -11.06 2.23
CA LYS A 36 5.50 -11.93 1.07
C LYS A 36 6.94 -11.88 0.56
N LEU A 37 7.51 -13.05 0.28
CA LEU A 37 8.87 -13.19 -0.24
C LEU A 37 8.80 -13.91 -1.59
N VAL A 38 9.55 -13.41 -2.56
CA VAL A 38 9.75 -14.05 -3.87
C VAL A 38 11.24 -14.15 -4.09
N VAL A 39 11.72 -15.36 -4.42
CA VAL A 39 13.13 -15.65 -4.73
C VAL A 39 13.20 -16.19 -6.15
N ILE A 40 14.11 -15.63 -6.95
CA ILE A 40 14.38 -16.06 -8.33
C ILE A 40 15.86 -16.40 -8.41
N GLY A 41 16.17 -17.62 -8.84
CA GLY A 41 17.54 -18.10 -8.99
C GLY A 41 17.62 -19.21 -10.03
N GLY A 42 18.85 -19.53 -10.47
CA GLY A 42 19.10 -20.63 -11.41
C GLY A 42 19.15 -22.02 -10.75
N GLU A 43 19.13 -22.06 -9.42
CA GLU A 43 19.13 -23.30 -8.66
C GLU A 43 17.78 -24.02 -8.70
N SER A 44 17.79 -25.30 -8.34
CA SER A 44 16.56 -26.08 -8.20
C SER A 44 15.62 -25.53 -7.12
N LEU A 45 14.32 -25.83 -7.23
CA LEU A 45 13.32 -25.40 -6.25
C LEU A 45 13.62 -25.90 -4.84
N ASP A 46 14.19 -27.10 -4.70
CA ASP A 46 14.55 -27.66 -3.39
C ASP A 46 15.67 -26.84 -2.71
N VAL A 47 16.67 -26.42 -3.48
CA VAL A 47 17.76 -25.57 -2.98
C VAL A 47 17.23 -24.19 -2.57
N LEU A 48 16.41 -23.57 -3.43
CA LEU A 48 15.81 -22.27 -3.13
C LEU A 48 14.89 -22.34 -1.89
N GLN A 49 14.08 -23.39 -1.77
CA GLN A 49 13.24 -23.62 -0.60
C GLN A 49 14.09 -23.79 0.66
N HIS A 50 15.17 -24.57 0.59
CA HIS A 50 16.06 -24.79 1.72
C HIS A 50 16.63 -23.47 2.25
N TRP A 51 17.15 -22.61 1.39
CA TRP A 51 17.66 -21.29 1.79
C TRP A 51 16.58 -20.38 2.35
N VAL A 52 15.37 -20.40 1.77
CA VAL A 52 14.25 -19.60 2.30
C VAL A 52 13.91 -20.05 3.72
N VAL A 53 13.83 -21.35 3.96
CA VAL A 53 13.59 -21.90 5.29
C VAL A 53 14.74 -21.52 6.23
N GLU A 54 15.99 -21.75 5.84
CA GLU A 54 17.15 -21.44 6.68
C GLU A 54 17.19 -19.96 7.11
N LEU A 55 16.99 -19.03 6.18
CA LEU A 55 17.19 -17.61 6.41
C LEU A 55 15.95 -16.89 6.97
N PHE A 56 14.74 -17.37 6.67
CA PHE A 56 13.50 -16.63 6.99
C PHE A 56 12.57 -17.35 7.98
N SER A 57 12.86 -18.58 8.41
CA SER A 57 12.01 -19.30 9.38
C SER A 57 11.96 -18.66 10.77
N ASN A 58 13.04 -18.00 11.18
CA ASN A 58 13.14 -17.37 12.51
C ASN A 58 12.40 -16.02 12.59
N GLY A 59 11.54 -15.72 11.61
CA GLY A 59 10.69 -14.54 11.65
C GLY A 59 9.77 -14.54 12.87
N ARG A 60 9.54 -13.36 13.46
CA ARG A 60 8.64 -13.20 14.60
C ARG A 60 7.23 -13.66 14.23
N GLN A 61 6.60 -14.44 15.11
CA GLN A 61 5.16 -14.71 15.01
C GLN A 61 4.41 -13.47 15.50
N GLY A 62 3.86 -12.71 14.56
CA GLY A 62 3.08 -11.51 14.87
C GLY A 62 1.67 -11.80 15.37
N SER A 63 0.97 -10.73 15.75
CA SER A 63 -0.40 -10.79 16.25
C SER A 63 -1.36 -11.50 15.28
N GLN A 64 -2.38 -12.17 15.81
CA GLN A 64 -3.25 -13.03 15.00
C GLN A 64 -4.26 -12.27 14.13
N GLY A 65 -4.40 -10.96 14.32
CA GLY A 65 -5.41 -10.13 13.64
C GLY A 65 -5.11 -9.95 12.16
N LYS A 66 -6.13 -10.14 11.31
CA LYS A 66 -6.08 -9.66 9.93
C LYS A 66 -5.99 -8.14 9.97
N LEU A 67 -5.06 -7.55 9.23
CA LEU A 67 -5.00 -6.11 8.99
C LEU A 67 -6.30 -5.69 8.28
N GLU A 68 -7.23 -5.11 9.03
CA GLU A 68 -8.42 -4.48 8.48
C GLU A 68 -8.23 -2.97 8.46
N PHE A 69 -7.97 -2.43 7.27
CA PHE A 69 -8.00 -1.00 7.06
C PHE A 69 -9.45 -0.54 6.96
N LYS A 70 -10.04 -0.17 8.10
CA LYS A 70 -11.32 0.53 8.12
C LYS A 70 -11.06 2.00 7.85
N VAL A 71 -11.32 2.43 6.61
CA VAL A 71 -11.36 3.86 6.31
C VAL A 71 -12.74 4.37 6.76
N GLU A 72 -12.77 5.24 7.77
CA GLU A 72 -13.99 5.94 8.12
C GLU A 72 -14.28 7.03 7.07
N GLY A 73 -15.41 6.87 6.37
CA GLY A 73 -15.89 7.83 5.37
C GLY A 73 -15.30 7.65 3.97
N SER A 74 -15.81 8.45 3.04
CA SER A 74 -15.32 8.46 1.65
C SER A 74 -14.00 9.24 1.56
N VAL A 75 -12.93 8.59 1.10
CA VAL A 75 -11.64 9.26 0.79
C VAL A 75 -11.84 10.43 -0.20
N TRP A 76 -12.85 10.32 -1.06
CA TRP A 76 -13.19 11.30 -2.09
C TRP A 76 -14.64 11.75 -2.00
N ARG A 77 -14.89 13.05 -2.19
CA ARG A 77 -16.24 13.61 -2.32
C ARG A 77 -16.61 13.77 -3.79
N ALA A 78 -17.73 13.15 -4.19
CA ALA A 78 -18.24 13.25 -5.55
C ALA A 78 -18.70 14.68 -5.91
N GLY A 79 -18.78 14.98 -7.21
CA GLY A 79 -19.32 16.26 -7.72
C GLY A 79 -18.40 17.47 -7.49
N LYS A 80 -17.10 17.26 -7.31
CA LYS A 80 -16.12 18.33 -7.18
C LYS A 80 -15.36 18.53 -8.49
N LEU A 81 -15.26 19.78 -8.92
CA LEU A 81 -14.41 20.21 -10.02
C LEU A 81 -13.16 20.88 -9.44
N TYR A 82 -11.99 20.37 -9.81
CA TYR A 82 -10.71 20.96 -9.47
C TYR A 82 -10.09 21.52 -10.74
N ARG A 83 -9.73 22.81 -10.71
CA ARG A 83 -8.97 23.47 -11.77
C ARG A 83 -7.61 23.82 -11.20
N LEU A 84 -6.56 23.31 -11.83
CA LEU A 84 -5.18 23.47 -11.39
C LEU A 84 -4.40 24.20 -12.50
N GLU A 85 -3.54 25.11 -12.09
CA GLU A 85 -2.58 25.74 -13.00
C GLU A 85 -1.35 24.84 -13.11
N ALA A 86 -1.03 24.43 -14.33
CA ALA A 86 0.14 23.62 -14.59
C ALA A 86 1.35 24.52 -14.80
N ASP A 87 2.46 24.23 -14.12
CA ASP A 87 3.75 24.90 -14.32
C ASP A 87 4.32 24.65 -15.73
N LYS A 88 3.92 23.54 -16.37
CA LYS A 88 4.27 23.20 -17.76
C LYS A 88 3.08 23.46 -18.68
N ASN A 89 3.38 23.72 -19.96
CA ASN A 89 2.35 23.89 -20.99
C ASN A 89 1.70 22.54 -21.36
N VAL A 90 0.78 22.09 -20.51
CA VAL A 90 0.02 20.85 -20.69
C VAL A 90 -1.46 21.12 -20.45
N HIS A 91 -2.31 20.44 -21.23
CA HIS A 91 -3.75 20.47 -21.07
C HIS A 91 -4.25 19.03 -20.98
N PHE A 92 -4.83 18.67 -19.85
CA PHE A 92 -5.49 17.37 -19.68
C PHE A 92 -6.74 17.53 -18.81
N LEU A 93 -7.72 16.66 -19.06
CA LEU A 93 -8.92 16.52 -18.25
C LEU A 93 -8.87 15.14 -17.59
N GLU A 94 -9.03 15.10 -16.28
CA GLU A 94 -9.09 13.85 -15.53
C GLU A 94 -10.46 13.70 -14.87
N LEU A 95 -11.14 12.60 -15.18
CA LEU A 95 -12.39 12.20 -14.55
C LEU A 95 -12.12 11.03 -13.61
N ARG A 96 -12.57 11.13 -12.36
CA ARG A 96 -12.37 10.10 -11.35
C ARG A 96 -13.70 9.66 -10.75
N TRP A 97 -13.85 8.35 -10.57
CA TRP A 97 -14.97 7.72 -9.87
C TRP A 97 -14.45 6.91 -8.70
N ALA A 98 -15.13 6.99 -7.55
CA ALA A 98 -14.82 6.16 -6.40
C ALA A 98 -15.52 4.81 -6.56
N LEU A 99 -14.75 3.73 -6.70
CA LEU A 99 -15.26 2.36 -6.77
C LEU A 99 -14.99 1.63 -5.45
N PRO A 100 -15.84 0.65 -5.05
CA PRO A 100 -15.51 -0.23 -3.93
C PRO A 100 -14.29 -1.10 -4.27
N CYS A 101 -13.72 -1.78 -3.27
CA CYS A 101 -12.62 -2.73 -3.51
C CYS A 101 -13.11 -3.90 -4.38
N LEU A 102 -12.59 -3.99 -5.62
CA LEU A 102 -12.98 -5.01 -6.59
C LEU A 102 -12.14 -6.28 -6.53
N LEU A 103 -11.19 -6.36 -5.59
CA LEU A 103 -10.26 -7.50 -5.47
C LEU A 103 -10.98 -8.85 -5.32
N GLN A 104 -12.18 -8.88 -4.73
CA GLN A 104 -12.97 -10.12 -4.62
C GLN A 104 -13.46 -10.64 -5.99
N ALA A 105 -13.58 -9.76 -6.98
CA ALA A 105 -14.01 -10.06 -8.34
C ALA A 105 -12.84 -10.08 -9.34
N TYR A 106 -11.59 -10.22 -8.89
CA TYR A 106 -10.39 -10.09 -9.73
C TYR A 106 -10.44 -10.96 -11.00
N LEU A 107 -11.01 -12.17 -10.93
CA LEU A 107 -11.12 -13.07 -12.08
C LEU A 107 -12.04 -12.53 -13.19
N LYS A 108 -13.06 -11.77 -12.81
CA LYS A 108 -14.02 -11.17 -13.75
C LYS A 108 -13.50 -9.88 -14.37
N LYS A 109 -12.53 -9.23 -13.72
CA LYS A 109 -11.91 -7.96 -14.15
C LYS A 109 -12.94 -6.89 -14.58
N PRO A 110 -13.97 -6.59 -13.75
CA PRO A 110 -15.03 -5.66 -14.15
C PRO A 110 -14.50 -4.25 -14.49
N GLU A 111 -13.47 -3.78 -13.79
CA GLU A 111 -12.79 -2.53 -14.06
C GLU A 111 -12.09 -2.49 -15.43
N ASP A 112 -11.42 -3.58 -15.82
CA ASP A 112 -10.75 -3.69 -17.12
C ASP A 112 -11.78 -3.69 -18.24
N TYR A 113 -12.90 -4.39 -18.05
CA TYR A 113 -13.99 -4.42 -19.03
C TYR A 113 -14.58 -3.01 -19.26
N LEU A 114 -14.83 -2.26 -18.20
CA LEU A 114 -15.32 -0.88 -18.30
C LEU A 114 -14.27 0.04 -18.95
N ALA A 115 -13.01 -0.08 -18.55
CA ALA A 115 -11.92 0.70 -19.13
C ALA A 115 -11.77 0.42 -20.64
N HIS A 116 -11.90 -0.84 -21.04
CA HIS A 116 -11.87 -1.22 -22.45
C HIS A 116 -13.02 -0.60 -23.25
N LEU A 117 -14.25 -0.63 -22.73
CA LEU A 117 -15.40 0.01 -23.41
C LEU A 117 -15.28 1.53 -23.50
N LEU A 118 -14.80 2.18 -22.42
CA LEU A 118 -14.64 3.63 -22.38
C LEU A 118 -13.47 4.12 -23.22
N GLY A 119 -12.42 3.32 -23.36
CA GLY A 119 -11.23 3.60 -24.16
C GLY A 119 -11.29 3.02 -25.57
N HIS A 120 -12.44 2.51 -26.00
CA HIS A 120 -12.61 2.03 -27.37
C HIS A 120 -12.65 3.22 -28.34
N GLU A 121 -11.75 3.21 -29.31
CA GLU A 121 -11.70 4.16 -30.44
C GLU A 121 -12.26 3.52 -31.72
#